data_AF-A0AA90TZ60-F1
#
_entry.id   AF-A0AA90TZ60-F1
#
_cell.length_a   1.000
_cell.length_b   1.000
_cell.length_c   1.000
_cell.angle_alpha   90.00
_cell.angle_beta   90.00
_cell.angle_gamma   90.00
#
_symmetry.space_group_name_H-M   'P 1'
#
loop_
_entity.id
_entity.type
_entity.pdbx_description
1 polymer ?
#
loop_
_entity_poly.entity_id
_entity_poly.type
_entity_poly.pdbx_seq_one_letter_code
_entity_poly.pdbx_strand_id
1 'polypeptide(L)' 'MTHIVHGSSKSKTTIPTTTDIRDRLKSYGSKGETYSDILARLMDTADYDLFMGRMYARLDEKDQFVSLDELE' A
#
# COMPACT_ATOMS: atom_id res chain seq x y z
N MET A 1 -7.69 -28.19 25.92
CA MET A 1 -7.93 -26.90 25.23
C MET A 1 -6.69 -26.64 24.40
N THR A 2 -6.72 -26.98 23.11
CA THR A 2 -5.53 -26.95 22.24
C THR A 2 -5.55 -25.66 21.45
N HIS A 3 -4.59 -24.78 21.71
CA HIS A 3 -4.40 -23.57 20.90
C HIS A 3 -3.80 -23.98 19.54
N ILE A 4 -4.63 -23.99 18.49
CA ILE A 4 -4.13 -24.07 17.12
C ILE A 4 -3.67 -22.67 16.72
N VAL A 5 -2.37 -22.42 16.83
CA VAL A 5 -1.71 -21.31 16.15
C VAL A 5 -1.75 -21.61 14.65
N HIS A 6 -2.67 -20.98 13.93
CA HIS A 6 -2.64 -20.95 12.46
C HIS A 6 -1.43 -20.10 12.03
N GLY A 7 -0.26 -20.73 11.98
CA GLY A 7 0.89 -20.15 11.31
C GLY A 7 0.55 -20.02 9.83
N SER A 8 0.24 -18.81 9.37
CA SER A 8 0.14 -18.52 7.95
C SER A 8 1.52 -18.74 7.33
N SER A 9 1.78 -19.92 6.77
CA SER A 9 3.00 -20.13 5.99
C SER A 9 2.88 -19.25 4.76
N LYS A 10 3.72 -18.21 4.64
CA LYS A 10 3.81 -17.43 3.41
C LYS A 10 4.22 -18.37 2.28
N SER A 11 3.26 -18.76 1.43
CA SER A 11 3.54 -19.56 0.25
C SER A 11 4.33 -18.71 -0.74
N LYS A 12 5.40 -19.28 -1.29
CA LYS A 12 6.15 -18.62 -2.36
C LYS A 12 5.38 -18.77 -3.66
N THR A 13 5.12 -17.66 -4.32
CA THR A 13 4.52 -17.60 -5.64
C THR A 13 5.51 -16.95 -6.61
N THR A 14 5.27 -17.10 -7.92
CA THR A 14 6.12 -16.53 -8.96
C THR A 14 5.33 -15.50 -9.76
N ILE A 15 5.93 -14.32 -9.97
CA ILE A 15 5.40 -13.27 -10.83
C ILE A 15 6.28 -13.20 -12.08
N PRO A 16 5.79 -13.59 -13.27
CA PRO A 16 6.52 -13.38 -14.51
C PRO A 16 6.72 -11.89 -14.79
N THR A 17 7.94 -11.50 -15.17
CA THR A 17 8.27 -10.11 -15.55
C THR A 17 9.48 -10.10 -16.49
N THR A 18 9.82 -8.94 -17.03
CA THR A 18 11.03 -8.79 -17.86
C THR A 18 12.27 -8.56 -17.02
N THR A 19 13.44 -8.89 -17.58
CA THR A 19 14.75 -8.66 -16.95
C THR A 19 14.92 -7.20 -16.54
N ASP A 20 14.57 -6.26 -17.42
CA ASP A 20 14.70 -4.82 -17.17
C ASP A 20 13.88 -4.35 -15.97
N ILE A 21 12.65 -4.88 -15.83
CA ILE A 21 11.79 -4.56 -14.70
C ILE A 21 12.33 -5.17 -13.41
N ARG A 22 12.80 -6.43 -13.43
CA ARG A 22 13.43 -7.07 -12.28
C ARG A 22 14.68 -6.31 -11.81
N ASP A 23 15.49 -5.85 -12.75
CA ASP A 23 16.74 -5.13 -12.44
C ASP A 23 16.45 -3.73 -11.91
N ARG A 24 15.42 -3.05 -12.44
CA ARG A 24 14.88 -1.82 -11.85
C ARG A 24 14.28 -2.06 -10.46
N LEU A 25 13.56 -3.16 -10.25
CA LEU A 25 13.03 -3.49 -8.93
C LEU A 25 14.16 -3.65 -7.91
N LYS A 26 15.27 -4.28 -8.31
CA LYS A 26 16.46 -4.46 -7.47
C LYS A 26 17.11 -3.13 -7.08
N SER A 27 17.09 -2.10 -7.94
CA SER A 27 17.70 -0.81 -7.63
C SER A 27 16.96 -0.02 -6.54
N TYR A 28 15.71 -0.37 -6.24
CA TYR A 28 14.97 0.20 -5.11
C TYR A 28 15.31 -0.43 -3.76
N GLY A 29 16.02 -1.57 -3.76
CA GLY A 29 16.30 -2.34 -2.55
C GLY A 29 17.61 -1.97 -1.86
N SER A 30 17.66 -2.22 -0.55
CA SER A 30 18.87 -2.15 0.28
C SER A 30 19.49 -3.53 0.51
N LYS A 31 20.75 -3.57 0.99
CA LYS A 31 21.45 -4.83 1.27
C LYS A 31 20.66 -5.67 2.27
N GLY A 32 20.26 -6.88 1.83
CA GLY A 32 19.51 -7.83 2.66
C GLY A 32 17.99 -7.81 2.44
N GLU A 33 17.45 -6.86 1.67
CA GLU A 33 16.03 -6.87 1.31
C GLU A 33 15.74 -7.88 0.21
N THR A 34 14.59 -8.55 0.34
CA THR A 34 14.04 -9.43 -0.70
C THR A 34 13.16 -8.65 -1.67
N TYR A 35 12.88 -9.22 -2.85
CA TYR A 35 11.90 -8.62 -3.77
C TYR A 35 10.52 -8.43 -3.13
N SER A 36 10.12 -9.34 -2.24
CA SER A 36 8.84 -9.21 -1.52
C SER A 36 8.83 -8.00 -0.59
N ASP A 37 9.95 -7.68 0.06
CA ASP A 37 10.05 -6.51 0.95
C ASP A 37 9.98 -5.21 0.15
N ILE A 38 10.69 -5.17 -0.98
CA ILE A 38 10.67 -4.01 -1.90
C ILE A 38 9.25 -3.81 -2.45
N LEU A 39 8.59 -4.88 -2.91
CA LEU A 39 7.23 -4.81 -3.43
C LEU A 39 6.23 -4.37 -2.36
N ALA A 40 6.34 -4.89 -1.12
CA ALA A 40 5.48 -4.49 -0.01
C ALA A 40 5.57 -2.98 0.23
N ARG A 41 6.79 -2.44 0.35
CA ARG A 41 7.00 -0.99 0.56
C ARG A 41 6.49 -0.14 -0.61
N LEU A 42 6.66 -0.61 -1.85
CA LEU A 42 6.13 0.08 -3.03
C LEU A 42 4.59 0.08 -3.05
N MET A 43 3.96 -1.03 -2.65
CA MET A 43 2.50 -1.10 -2.51
C MET A 43 2.00 -0.17 -1.42
N ASP A 44 2.65 -0.16 -0.25
CA ASP A 44 2.28 0.74 0.85
C ASP A 44 2.36 2.22 0.44
N THR A 45 3.39 2.59 -0.34
CA THR A 45 3.55 3.95 -0.87
C THR A 45 2.43 4.29 -1.85
N ALA A 46 2.12 3.39 -2.79
CA ALA A 46 1.06 3.59 -3.77
C ALA A 46 -0.32 3.70 -3.10
N ASP A 47 -0.59 2.87 -2.09
CA ASP A 47 -1.83 2.89 -1.32
C ASP A 47 -1.98 4.19 -0.53
N TYR A 48 -0.88 4.67 0.07
CA TYR A 48 -0.85 5.95 0.77
C TYR A 48 -1.14 7.11 -0.17
N ASP A 49 -0.47 7.18 -1.32
CA ASP A 49 -0.66 8.26 -2.30
C ASP A 49 -2.10 8.28 -2.83
N LEU A 50 -2.67 7.09 -3.11
CA LEU A 50 -4.06 6.96 -3.53
C LEU A 50 -5.04 7.40 -2.43
N PHE A 51 -4.77 7.04 -1.18
CA PHE A 51 -5.57 7.45 -0.04
C PHE A 51 -5.51 8.97 0.17
N MET A 52 -4.32 9.56 0.15
CA MET A 52 -4.12 10.99 0.30
C MET A 52 -4.79 11.76 -0.83
N GLY A 53 -4.68 11.30 -2.09
CA GLY A 53 -5.37 11.93 -3.22
C GLY A 53 -6.89 12.01 -3.02
N ARG A 54 -7.52 10.94 -2.53
CA ARG A 54 -8.95 10.95 -2.18
C ARG A 54 -9.27 11.91 -1.04
N MET A 55 -8.41 12.01 -0.04
CA MET A 55 -8.61 12.91 1.09
C MET A 55 -8.46 14.37 0.71
N TYR A 56 -7.48 14.73 -0.11
CA TYR A 56 -7.33 16.08 -0.62
C TYR A 56 -8.53 16.50 -1.47
N ALA A 57 -9.03 15.64 -2.36
CA ALA A 57 -10.24 15.93 -3.14
C ALA A 57 -11.46 16.25 -2.25
N ARG A 58 -11.62 15.50 -1.14
CA ARG A 58 -12.71 15.76 -0.17
C ARG A 58 -12.48 17.03 0.65
N LEU A 59 -11.23 17.46 0.82
CA LEU A 59 -10.90 18.73 1.48
C LEU A 59 -11.16 19.92 0.55
N ASP A 60 -10.97 19.79 -0.76
CA ASP A 60 -11.33 20.84 -1.74
C ASP A 60 -12.85 21.04 -1.83
N GLU A 61 -13.63 20.00 -1.57
CA GLU A 61 -15.10 20.10 -1.45
C GLU A 61 -15.55 20.75 -0.14
N LYS A 62 -14.63 21.19 0.75
CA LYS A 62 -15.00 21.65 2.10
C LYS A 62 -15.87 22.87 2.17
N ASP A 63 -15.75 23.75 1.19
CA ASP A 63 -16.59 24.94 1.09
C ASP A 63 -18.06 24.59 0.78
N GLN A 64 -18.37 23.31 0.48
CA GLN A 64 -19.74 22.79 0.37
C GLN A 64 -20.27 22.14 1.65
N PHE A 65 -19.46 22.02 2.71
CA PHE A 65 -19.98 21.55 3.99
C PHE A 65 -20.65 22.70 4.72
N VAL A 66 -21.96 22.57 4.88
CA VAL A 66 -22.79 23.45 5.70
C VAL A 66 -22.62 23.03 7.17
N SER A 67 -22.58 23.98 8.11
CA SER A 67 -22.51 23.62 9.53
C SER A 67 -23.80 22.92 9.94
N LEU A 68 -23.71 21.92 10.82
CA LEU A 68 -24.91 21.26 11.37
C LEU A 68 -25.78 22.23 12.19
N ASP A 69 -25.16 23.29 12.72
CA ASP A 69 -25.85 24.36 13.45
C ASP A 69 -26.67 25.28 12.53
N GLU A 70 -26.48 25.21 11.20
CA GLU A 70 -27.21 25.99 10.20
C GLU A 70 -28.41 25.24 9.62
N LEU A 71 -28.68 24.01 10.10
CA LEU A 71 -29.81 23.16 9.66
C LEU A 71 -31.09 23.36 10.51
N GLU A 72 -31.17 24.42 11.31
CA GLU A 72 -32.38 24.82 12.05
C GLU A 72 -33.40 25.62 11.21
#